data_AF-A0A330HRD9-F1
#
_entry.id   AF-A0A330HRD9-F1
#
_cell.length_a   1.000
_cell.length_b   1.000
_cell.length_c   1.000
_cell.angle_alpha   90.00
_cell.angle_beta   90.00
_cell.angle_gamma   90.00
#
_symmetry.space_group_name_H-M   'P 1'
#
loop_
_entity.id
_entity.type
_entity.pdbx_description
1 polymer ?
#
loop_
_entity_poly.entity_id
_entity_poly.type
_entity_poly.pdbx_seq_one_letter_code
_entity_poly.pdbx_strand_id
1 'polypeptide(L)'
;MIVALIEDPDGAWTTTDICGRVYAGANRIEKKHRVAVSRGLRTISLPENWWVERLERQGSEHLLYNRLSIESQITKRWLSGFQMHPRDKFMKHWSHHVDKAHEDVDEYRRYFDADELGRIKIQVADKQKAAGLIRAFGASSSFSVEYLRQVGAEIASLLERKAALEEAARLSVSAPSECATGNTYHHDERAA
;
A
#
# COMPACT_ATOMS: atom_id res chain seq x y z
N MET A 1 -14.57 5.87 -14.34
CA MET A 1 -15.58 4.92 -13.82
C MET A 1 -15.05 4.05 -12.68
N ILE A 2 -13.94 3.30 -12.82
CA ILE A 2 -13.29 2.70 -11.62
C ILE A 2 -12.85 3.81 -10.63
N VAL A 3 -12.39 4.95 -11.15
CA VAL A 3 -12.11 6.17 -10.37
C VAL A 3 -13.34 6.74 -9.63
N ALA A 4 -14.57 6.44 -10.06
CA ALA A 4 -15.75 6.88 -9.32
C ALA A 4 -16.07 5.93 -8.14
N LEU A 5 -15.58 4.69 -8.18
CA LEU A 5 -15.74 3.76 -7.06
C LEU A 5 -14.89 4.20 -5.89
N ILE A 6 -13.66 4.65 -6.14
CA ILE A 6 -12.72 5.06 -5.08
C ILE A 6 -13.14 6.33 -4.32
N GLU A 7 -14.25 6.98 -4.72
CA GLU A 7 -14.88 8.08 -3.97
C GLU A 7 -15.57 7.59 -2.69
N ASP A 8 -15.95 6.32 -2.62
CA ASP A 8 -16.44 5.68 -1.40
C ASP A 8 -15.25 5.15 -0.58
N PRO A 9 -14.84 5.83 0.51
CA PRO A 9 -13.64 5.47 1.25
C PRO A 9 -13.76 4.12 1.96
N ASP A 10 -14.97 3.62 2.23
CA ASP A 10 -15.22 2.34 2.90
C ASP A 10 -15.46 1.19 1.92
N GLY A 11 -15.39 1.50 0.64
CA GLY A 11 -15.73 0.56 -0.41
C GLY A 11 -14.72 -0.56 -0.59
N ALA A 12 -15.25 -1.76 -0.85
CA ALA A 12 -14.49 -2.92 -1.29
C ALA A 12 -15.32 -3.68 -2.33
N TRP A 13 -14.75 -3.94 -3.51
CA TRP A 13 -15.50 -4.51 -4.64
C TRP A 13 -14.70 -5.57 -5.37
N THR A 14 -15.39 -6.68 -5.66
CA THR A 14 -14.84 -7.71 -6.52
C THR A 14 -14.93 -7.29 -7.99
N THR A 15 -14.18 -7.97 -8.85
CA THR A 15 -14.29 -7.81 -10.31
C THR A 15 -15.74 -7.98 -10.79
N THR A 16 -16.52 -8.86 -10.18
CA THR A 16 -17.95 -9.03 -10.49
C THR A 16 -18.75 -7.79 -10.13
N ASP A 17 -18.58 -7.25 -8.92
CA ASP A 17 -19.29 -6.05 -8.47
C ASP A 17 -18.96 -4.85 -9.37
N ILE A 18 -17.68 -4.71 -9.70
CA ILE A 18 -17.20 -3.65 -10.59
C ILE A 18 -17.80 -3.83 -11.98
N CYS A 19 -17.84 -5.05 -12.53
CA CYS A 19 -18.50 -5.29 -13.82
C CYS A 19 -19.97 -4.87 -13.80
N GLY A 20 -20.70 -5.18 -12.73
CA GLY A 20 -22.11 -4.82 -12.60
C GLY A 20 -22.33 -3.30 -12.60
N ARG A 21 -21.40 -2.53 -12.02
CA ARG A 21 -21.44 -1.07 -12.02
C ARG A 21 -20.96 -0.47 -13.34
N VAL A 22 -19.86 -0.98 -13.89
CA VAL A 22 -19.22 -0.51 -15.13
C VAL A 22 -20.11 -0.71 -16.34
N TYR A 23 -20.77 -1.85 -16.41
CA TYR A 23 -21.64 -2.22 -17.52
C TYR A 23 -23.11 -2.22 -17.10
N ALA A 24 -23.49 -1.28 -16.23
CA ALA A 24 -24.88 -1.06 -15.85
C ALA A 24 -25.72 -0.81 -17.11
N GLY A 25 -26.84 -1.53 -17.26
CA GLY A 25 -27.69 -1.46 -18.45
C GLY A 25 -27.30 -2.41 -19.59
N ALA A 26 -26.18 -3.13 -19.48
CA ALA A 26 -25.91 -4.23 -20.41
C ALA A 26 -26.88 -5.39 -20.14
N ASN A 27 -27.50 -5.93 -21.19
CA ASN A 27 -28.41 -7.10 -21.08
C ASN A 27 -27.75 -8.30 -20.40
N ARG A 28 -26.43 -8.45 -20.55
CA ARG A 28 -25.65 -9.52 -19.93
C ARG A 28 -24.20 -9.12 -19.70
N ILE A 29 -23.65 -9.49 -18.53
CA ILE A 29 -22.22 -9.44 -18.27
C ILE A 29 -21.54 -10.69 -18.83
N GLU A 30 -20.81 -10.51 -19.93
CA GLU A 30 -20.05 -11.57 -20.59
C GLU A 30 -18.61 -11.69 -20.06
N LYS A 31 -17.93 -12.78 -20.41
CA LYS A 31 -16.53 -13.02 -20.05
C LYS A 31 -15.61 -11.87 -20.50
N LYS A 32 -15.86 -11.28 -21.68
CA LYS A 32 -15.04 -10.17 -22.21
C LYS A 32 -15.06 -8.93 -21.30
N HIS A 33 -16.21 -8.65 -20.66
CA HIS A 33 -16.36 -7.56 -19.69
C HIS A 33 -15.51 -7.81 -18.44
N ARG A 34 -15.56 -9.03 -17.90
CA ARG A 34 -14.74 -9.44 -16.74
C ARG A 34 -13.25 -9.36 -17.05
N VAL A 35 -12.84 -9.81 -18.24
CA VAL A 35 -11.43 -9.71 -18.69
C VAL A 35 -11.00 -8.25 -18.83
N ALA A 36 -11.84 -7.38 -19.39
CA ALA A 36 -11.55 -5.97 -19.51
C ALA A 36 -11.38 -5.30 -18.14
N VAL A 37 -12.29 -5.54 -17.19
CA VAL A 37 -12.19 -5.00 -15.83
C VAL A 37 -10.96 -5.54 -15.10
N SER A 38 -10.69 -6.85 -15.16
CA SER A 38 -9.50 -7.44 -14.52
C SER A 38 -8.19 -6.90 -15.12
N ARG A 39 -8.13 -6.63 -16.43
CA ARG A 39 -6.99 -5.94 -17.04
C ARG A 39 -6.89 -4.49 -16.57
N GLY A 40 -8.02 -3.78 -16.51
CA GLY A 40 -8.10 -2.42 -15.99
C GLY A 40 -7.58 -2.32 -14.56
N LEU A 41 -8.04 -3.19 -13.66
CA LEU A 41 -7.61 -3.23 -12.26
C LEU A 41 -6.10 -3.46 -12.08
N ARG A 42 -5.46 -4.21 -12.98
CA ARG A 42 -4.01 -4.48 -12.90
C ARG A 42 -3.14 -3.36 -13.47
N THR A 43 -3.73 -2.43 -14.21
CA THR A 43 -2.99 -1.41 -14.97
C THR A 43 -3.37 0.02 -14.59
N ILE A 44 -4.49 0.21 -13.90
CA ILE A 44 -4.93 1.51 -13.42
C ILE A 44 -4.00 2.02 -12.33
N SER A 45 -3.63 3.29 -12.43
CA SER A 45 -2.97 4.00 -11.33
C SER A 45 -4.01 4.31 -10.26
N LEU A 46 -3.74 3.84 -9.04
CA LEU A 46 -4.60 4.05 -7.87
C LEU A 46 -3.93 5.00 -6.88
N PRO A 47 -4.71 5.75 -6.09
CA PRO A 47 -4.16 6.43 -4.93
C PRO A 47 -3.48 5.42 -3.99
N GLU A 48 -2.46 5.87 -3.25
CA GLU A 48 -1.60 4.99 -2.45
C GLU A 48 -2.38 4.10 -1.47
N ASN A 49 -3.46 4.63 -0.88
CA ASN A 49 -4.28 3.90 0.09
C ASN A 49 -5.19 2.83 -0.54
N TRP A 50 -5.33 2.79 -1.86
CA TRP A 50 -6.14 1.80 -2.58
C TRP A 50 -5.28 0.66 -3.10
N TRP A 51 -5.80 -0.56 -3.00
CA TRP A 51 -5.06 -1.75 -3.40
C TRP A 51 -5.92 -2.74 -4.17
N VAL A 52 -5.25 -3.51 -5.03
CA VAL A 52 -5.86 -4.60 -5.78
C VAL A 52 -5.21 -5.91 -5.36
N GLU A 53 -6.02 -6.82 -4.87
CA GLU A 53 -5.59 -8.16 -4.46
C GLU A 53 -6.31 -9.22 -5.31
N ARG A 54 -5.58 -10.26 -5.69
CA ARG A 54 -6.20 -11.41 -6.35
C ARG A 54 -6.91 -12.25 -5.30
N LEU A 55 -8.19 -12.53 -5.53
CA LEU A 55 -8.92 -13.53 -4.78
C LEU A 55 -8.54 -14.91 -5.34
N GLU A 56 -8.02 -15.78 -4.49
CA GLU A 56 -7.62 -17.16 -4.83
C GLU A 56 -8.84 -18.08 -5.00
N ARG A 57 -9.80 -17.64 -5.83
CA ARG A 57 -11.04 -18.35 -6.15
C ARG A 57 -11.25 -18.48 -7.65
N GLN A 58 -12.20 -19.33 -8.03
CA GLN A 58 -12.51 -19.61 -9.42
C GLN A 58 -12.82 -18.31 -10.19
N GLY A 59 -12.29 -18.20 -11.40
CA GLY A 59 -12.45 -17.01 -12.24
C GLY A 59 -11.36 -15.95 -12.11
N SER A 60 -10.36 -16.16 -11.23
CA SER A 60 -9.24 -15.22 -11.03
C SER A 60 -9.70 -13.80 -10.74
N GLU A 61 -10.68 -13.67 -9.84
CA GLU A 61 -11.23 -12.38 -9.49
C GLU A 61 -10.23 -11.54 -8.73
N HIS A 62 -10.32 -10.24 -8.94
CA HIS A 62 -9.57 -9.25 -8.20
C HIS A 62 -10.52 -8.49 -7.29
N LEU A 63 -10.01 -8.07 -6.14
CA LEU A 63 -10.69 -7.23 -5.16
C LEU A 63 -9.98 -5.88 -5.11
N LEU A 64 -10.73 -4.81 -5.33
CA LEU A 64 -10.31 -3.44 -5.08
C LEU A 64 -10.79 -3.03 -3.69
N TYR A 65 -9.91 -2.51 -2.83
CA TYR A 65 -10.26 -2.09 -1.46
C TYR A 65 -9.34 -0.96 -0.97
N ASN A 66 -9.80 -0.24 0.05
CA ASN A 66 -9.06 0.81 0.73
C ASN A 66 -8.36 0.23 1.96
N ARG A 67 -7.03 0.31 2.00
CA ARG A 67 -6.19 -0.23 3.06
C ARG A 67 -6.26 0.57 4.36
N LEU A 68 -6.74 1.83 4.32
CA LEU A 68 -6.89 2.69 5.50
C LEU A 68 -8.31 2.67 6.10
N SER A 69 -9.28 2.04 5.44
CA SER A 69 -10.64 1.89 5.97
C SER A 69 -10.79 0.53 6.67
N ILE A 70 -11.24 0.58 7.92
CA ILE A 70 -11.58 -0.61 8.70
C ILE A 70 -12.73 -1.36 8.03
N GLU A 71 -13.79 -0.67 7.61
CA GLU A 71 -14.94 -1.31 6.96
C GLU A 71 -14.57 -1.96 5.62
N SER A 72 -13.70 -1.31 4.84
CA SER A 72 -13.18 -1.87 3.60
C SER A 72 -12.36 -3.14 3.86
N GLN A 73 -11.52 -3.14 4.90
CA GLN A 73 -10.71 -4.30 5.30
C GLN A 73 -11.56 -5.46 5.88
N ILE A 74 -12.58 -5.16 6.68
CA ILE A 74 -13.55 -6.16 7.16
C ILE A 74 -14.24 -6.80 5.95
N THR A 75 -14.70 -5.98 5.01
CA THR A 75 -15.37 -6.45 3.79
C THR A 75 -14.43 -7.26 2.91
N LYS A 76 -13.16 -6.86 2.79
CA LYS A 76 -12.11 -7.63 2.11
C LYS A 76 -11.98 -9.03 2.71
N ARG A 77 -11.85 -9.14 4.03
CA ARG A 77 -11.74 -10.43 4.72
C ARG A 77 -12.98 -11.29 4.48
N TRP A 78 -14.16 -10.71 4.61
CA TRP A 78 -15.42 -11.41 4.34
C TRP A 78 -15.49 -11.94 2.90
N LEU A 79 -15.23 -11.09 1.90
CA LEU A 79 -15.26 -11.48 0.48
C LEU A 79 -14.20 -12.52 0.10
N SER A 80 -13.04 -12.50 0.78
CA SER A 80 -11.94 -13.43 0.48
C SER A 80 -12.17 -14.88 0.92
N GLY A 81 -12.97 -15.11 1.97
CA GLY A 81 -13.08 -16.45 2.56
C GLY A 81 -14.41 -16.81 3.20
N PHE A 82 -15.32 -15.86 3.38
CA PHE A 82 -16.53 -16.05 4.19
C PHE A 82 -17.82 -15.63 3.50
N GLN A 83 -17.77 -15.35 2.19
CA GLN A 83 -18.94 -14.90 1.42
C GLN A 83 -20.13 -15.87 1.43
N MET A 84 -19.90 -17.14 1.78
CA MET A 84 -20.96 -18.14 1.95
C MET A 84 -21.77 -17.94 3.24
N HIS A 85 -21.35 -17.02 4.11
CA HIS A 85 -22.04 -16.62 5.31
C HIS A 85 -22.53 -15.18 5.18
N PRO A 86 -23.74 -14.87 5.67
CA PRO A 86 -24.19 -13.49 5.83
C PRO A 86 -23.15 -12.65 6.59
N ARG A 87 -22.98 -11.38 6.18
CA ARG A 87 -21.93 -10.49 6.72
C ARG A 87 -22.09 -10.25 8.23
N ASP A 88 -23.31 -10.11 8.71
CA ASP A 88 -23.64 -10.02 10.14
C ASP A 88 -23.20 -11.27 10.91
N LYS A 89 -23.42 -12.46 10.34
CA LYS A 89 -22.95 -13.72 10.93
C LYS A 89 -21.43 -13.78 10.94
N PHE A 90 -20.77 -13.31 9.86
CA PHE A 90 -19.32 -13.19 9.77
C PHE A 90 -18.75 -12.36 10.92
N MET A 91 -19.26 -11.13 11.08
CA MET A 91 -18.79 -10.20 12.12
C MET A 91 -18.97 -10.76 13.53
N LYS A 92 -20.07 -11.48 13.78
CA LYS A 92 -20.36 -12.05 15.11
C LYS A 92 -19.53 -13.29 15.44
N HIS A 93 -19.42 -14.25 14.53
CA HIS A 93 -18.80 -15.56 14.83
C HIS A 93 -17.29 -15.58 14.56
N TRP A 94 -16.81 -14.65 13.74
CA TRP A 94 -15.39 -14.52 13.40
C TRP A 94 -14.88 -13.12 13.74
N SER A 95 -15.20 -12.63 14.94
CA SER A 95 -14.78 -11.31 15.43
C SER A 95 -13.27 -11.12 15.40
N HIS A 96 -12.47 -12.18 15.58
CA HIS A 96 -11.02 -12.12 15.43
C HIS A 96 -10.57 -11.69 14.03
N HIS A 97 -11.37 -11.89 12.98
CA HIS A 97 -11.08 -11.33 11.65
C HIS A 97 -11.40 -9.84 11.56
N VAL A 98 -12.35 -9.35 12.36
CA VAL A 98 -12.60 -7.91 12.54
C VAL A 98 -11.42 -7.28 13.29
N ASP A 99 -10.99 -7.88 14.39
CA ASP A 99 -9.81 -7.42 15.14
C ASP A 99 -8.57 -7.37 14.23
N LYS A 100 -8.37 -8.41 13.42
CA LYS A 100 -7.29 -8.46 12.45
C LYS A 100 -7.45 -7.45 11.30
N ALA A 101 -8.65 -6.92 11.04
CA ALA A 101 -8.82 -5.81 10.10
C ALA A 101 -8.33 -4.50 10.72
N HIS A 102 -8.56 -4.29 12.02
CA HIS A 102 -7.99 -3.15 12.75
C HIS A 102 -6.46 -3.21 12.76
N GLU A 103 -5.87 -4.37 13.08
CA GLU A 103 -4.42 -4.56 13.06
C GLU A 103 -3.81 -4.23 11.69
N ASP A 104 -4.43 -4.72 10.60
CA ASP A 104 -3.97 -4.44 9.22
C ASP A 104 -4.03 -2.94 8.89
N VAL A 105 -5.07 -2.23 9.35
CA VAL A 105 -5.21 -0.78 9.16
C VAL A 105 -4.16 -0.03 9.96
N ASP A 106 -3.92 -0.40 11.21
CA ASP A 106 -2.94 0.26 12.08
C ASP A 106 -1.50 0.03 11.61
N GLU A 107 -1.20 -1.18 11.12
CA GLU A 107 0.07 -1.48 10.47
C GLU A 107 0.26 -0.66 9.20
N TYR A 108 -0.75 -0.61 8.32
CA TYR A 108 -0.63 0.15 7.10
C TYR A 108 -0.60 1.67 7.33
N ARG A 109 -1.33 2.17 8.31
CA ARG A 109 -1.32 3.59 8.70
C ARG A 109 0.07 4.03 9.15
N ARG A 110 0.76 3.21 9.95
CA ARG A 110 2.16 3.45 10.32
C ARG A 110 3.07 3.57 9.11
N TYR A 111 2.86 2.77 8.07
CA TYR A 111 3.59 2.88 6.81
C TYR A 111 3.19 4.12 6.01
N PHE A 112 1.89 4.40 5.92
CA PHE A 112 1.33 5.50 5.14
C PHE A 112 1.79 6.86 5.67
N ASP A 113 1.72 7.05 6.99
CA ASP A 113 2.11 8.28 7.67
C ASP A 113 3.63 8.42 7.84
N ALA A 114 4.40 7.36 7.61
CA ALA A 114 5.86 7.42 7.69
C ALA A 114 6.46 8.24 6.54
N ASP A 115 7.52 8.98 6.87
CA ASP A 115 8.41 9.57 5.89
C ASP A 115 9.16 8.50 5.09
N GLU A 116 9.89 8.91 4.06
CA GLU A 116 10.60 7.96 3.18
C GLU A 116 11.57 7.06 3.96
N LEU A 117 12.26 7.62 4.95
CA LEU A 117 13.19 6.87 5.80
C LEU A 117 12.45 5.86 6.69
N GLY A 118 11.33 6.25 7.29
CA GLY A 118 10.46 5.39 8.09
C GLY A 118 9.87 4.25 7.26
N ARG A 119 9.39 4.53 6.05
CA ARG A 119 8.88 3.52 5.11
C ARG A 119 9.94 2.48 4.76
N ILE A 120 11.17 2.91 4.49
CA ILE A 120 12.29 1.99 4.24
C ILE A 120 12.58 1.11 5.45
N LYS A 121 12.59 1.68 6.66
CA LYS A 121 12.81 0.90 7.90
C LYS A 121 11.74 -0.17 8.10
N ILE A 122 10.47 0.17 7.89
CA ILE A 122 9.34 -0.77 7.98
C ILE A 122 9.51 -1.89 6.94
N GLN A 123 9.78 -1.55 5.68
CA GLN A 123 9.95 -2.53 4.61
C GLN A 123 11.13 -3.49 4.85
N VAL A 124 12.26 -2.98 5.36
CA VAL A 124 13.40 -3.82 5.72
C VAL A 124 13.02 -4.80 6.83
N ALA A 125 12.35 -4.32 7.88
CA ALA A 125 11.92 -5.16 9.00
C ALA A 125 10.94 -6.26 8.54
N ASP A 126 9.95 -5.91 7.71
CA ASP A 126 8.96 -6.85 7.17
C ASP A 126 9.61 -7.93 6.31
N LYS A 127 10.55 -7.54 5.43
CA LYS A 127 11.30 -8.47 4.58
C LYS A 127 12.19 -9.40 5.40
N GLN A 128 12.86 -8.88 6.43
CA GLN A 128 13.64 -9.69 7.36
C GLN A 128 12.77 -10.71 8.10
N LYS A 129 11.59 -10.30 8.57
CA LYS A 129 10.62 -11.19 9.22
C LYS A 129 10.16 -12.30 8.27
N ALA A 130 9.80 -11.95 7.04
CA ALA A 130 9.40 -12.92 6.01
C ALA A 130 10.53 -13.92 5.68
N ALA A 131 11.76 -13.43 5.51
CA ALA A 131 12.93 -14.27 5.30
C ALA A 131 13.19 -15.20 6.51
N GLY A 132 13.04 -14.69 7.73
CA GLY A 132 13.17 -15.47 8.96
C GLY A 132 12.18 -16.62 9.04
N LEU A 133 10.91 -16.37 8.70
CA LEU A 133 9.88 -17.41 8.65
C LEU A 133 10.21 -18.51 7.63
N ILE A 134 10.64 -18.15 6.43
CA ILE A 134 11.01 -19.14 5.41
C ILE A 134 12.24 -19.93 5.82
N ARG A 135 13.23 -19.30 6.45
CA ARG A 135 14.38 -20.02 7.01
C ARG A 135 13.97 -21.03 8.08
N ALA A 136 13.02 -20.67 8.94
CA ALA A 136 12.56 -21.54 10.01
C ALA A 136 11.69 -22.71 9.53
N PHE A 137 10.87 -22.51 8.49
CA PHE A 137 9.82 -23.48 8.14
C PHE A 137 9.84 -23.98 6.68
N GLY A 138 10.72 -23.47 5.82
CA GLY A 138 10.64 -23.72 4.38
C GLY A 138 11.96 -23.77 3.62
N ALA A 139 13.11 -23.79 4.29
CA ALA A 139 14.42 -23.60 3.64
C ALA A 139 14.92 -24.76 2.74
N SER A 140 14.13 -25.82 2.54
CA SER A 140 14.59 -27.03 1.83
C SER A 140 14.30 -27.07 0.33
N SER A 141 13.50 -26.12 -0.20
CA SER A 141 13.13 -26.10 -1.62
C SER A 141 13.94 -25.10 -2.43
N SER A 142 14.18 -25.38 -3.72
CA SER A 142 14.83 -24.45 -4.66
C SER A 142 14.05 -23.13 -4.79
N PHE A 143 12.73 -23.20 -4.73
CA PHE A 143 11.86 -22.02 -4.68
C PHE A 143 12.16 -21.13 -3.48
N SER A 144 12.31 -21.71 -2.29
CA SER A 144 12.62 -20.98 -1.07
C SER A 144 13.99 -20.32 -1.12
N VAL A 145 14.99 -20.97 -1.72
CA VAL A 145 16.33 -20.40 -1.92
C VAL A 145 16.29 -19.21 -2.88
N GLU A 146 15.57 -19.33 -3.99
CA GLU A 146 15.37 -18.25 -4.97
C GLU A 146 14.71 -17.03 -4.31
N TYR A 147 13.60 -17.27 -3.61
CA TYR A 147 12.88 -16.23 -2.89
C TYR A 147 13.77 -15.52 -1.86
N LEU A 148 14.53 -16.28 -1.04
CA LEU A 148 15.43 -15.69 -0.05
C LEU A 148 16.53 -14.84 -0.68
N ARG A 149 17.02 -15.21 -1.86
CA ARG A 149 18.00 -14.42 -2.61
C ARG A 149 17.38 -13.11 -3.11
N GLN A 150 16.18 -13.18 -3.67
CA GLN A 150 15.44 -11.99 -4.11
C GLN A 150 15.21 -11.04 -2.93
N VAL A 151 14.71 -11.56 -1.80
CA VAL A 151 14.50 -10.75 -0.60
C VAL A 151 15.81 -10.13 -0.09
N GLY A 152 16.92 -10.86 -0.14
CA GLY A 152 18.24 -10.33 0.20
C GLY A 152 18.67 -9.15 -0.69
N ALA A 153 18.47 -9.26 -2.01
CA ALA A 153 18.77 -8.18 -2.95
C ALA A 153 17.89 -6.95 -2.71
N GLU A 154 16.61 -7.15 -2.44
CA GLU A 154 15.68 -6.06 -2.13
C GLU A 154 16.05 -5.35 -0.81
N ILE A 155 16.45 -6.09 0.23
CA ILE A 155 16.94 -5.50 1.48
C ILE A 155 18.20 -4.67 1.22
N ALA A 156 19.16 -5.19 0.45
CA ALA A 156 20.38 -4.46 0.13
C ALA A 156 20.08 -3.12 -0.58
N SER A 157 19.23 -3.14 -1.61
CA SER A 157 18.81 -1.93 -2.33
C SER A 157 18.11 -0.92 -1.42
N LEU A 158 17.26 -1.38 -0.50
CA LEU A 158 16.61 -0.51 0.48
C LEU A 158 17.62 0.14 1.44
N LEU A 159 18.64 -0.60 1.87
CA LEU A 159 19.69 -0.07 2.75
C LEU A 159 20.59 0.94 2.02
N GLU A 160 20.87 0.75 0.73
CA GLU A 160 21.57 1.73 -0.09
C GLU A 160 20.76 3.04 -0.21
N ARG A 161 19.46 2.93 -0.52
CA ARG A 161 18.57 4.10 -0.57
C ARG A 161 18.48 4.81 0.78
N LYS A 162 18.42 4.05 1.88
CA LYS A 162 18.46 4.58 3.24
C LYS A 162 19.72 5.42 3.47
N ALA A 163 20.89 4.88 3.14
CA ALA A 163 22.16 5.56 3.32
C ALA A 163 22.25 6.85 2.49
N ALA A 164 21.75 6.83 1.25
CA ALA A 164 21.69 8.02 0.40
C ALA A 164 20.81 9.13 1.00
N LEU A 165 19.65 8.78 1.56
CA LEU A 165 18.75 9.74 2.23
C LEU A 165 19.37 10.30 3.52
N GLU A 166 20.01 9.46 4.32
CA GLU A 166 20.69 9.90 5.54
C GLU A 166 21.85 10.86 5.22
N GLU A 167 22.60 10.61 4.14
CA GLU A 167 23.66 11.51 3.70
C GLU A 167 23.12 12.82 3.12
N ALA A 168 22.06 12.77 2.31
CA ALA A 168 21.39 13.97 1.80
C ALA A 168 20.86 14.85 2.95
N ALA A 169 20.31 14.24 4.00
CA ALA A 169 19.86 14.94 5.20
C ALA A 169 21.03 15.55 6.02
N ARG A 170 22.20 14.92 6.03
CA ARG A 170 23.40 15.50 6.66
C ARG A 170 23.91 16.72 5.90
N LEU A 171 23.96 16.64 4.57
CA LEU A 171 24.43 17.72 3.70
C LEU A 171 23.49 18.93 3.71
N SER A 172 22.17 18.72 3.87
CA SER A 172 21.21 19.83 3.98
C SER A 172 21.31 20.57 5.33
N VAL A 173 21.75 19.91 6.40
CA VAL A 173 21.96 20.51 7.73
C VAL A 173 23.30 21.26 7.83
N SER A 174 24.29 20.93 6.99
CA SER A 174 25.62 21.54 7.02
C SER A 174 25.79 22.76 6.10
N ALA A 175 24.78 23.12 5.30
CA ALA A 175 24.83 24.34 4.50
C ALA A 175 24.71 25.58 5.40
N PRO A 176 25.73 26.46 5.47
CA PRO A 176 25.64 27.68 6.25
C PRO A 176 24.57 28.60 5.64
N SER A 177 23.63 29.04 6.49
CA SER A 177 22.78 30.19 6.23
C SER A 177 23.69 31.35 5.82
N GLU A 178 23.64 31.77 4.55
CA GLU A 178 24.13 33.08 4.14
C GLU A 178 23.28 34.13 4.87
N CYS A 179 23.67 34.43 6.11
CA CYS A 179 23.23 35.63 6.80
C CYS A 179 23.69 36.80 5.94
N ALA A 180 22.77 37.35 5.16
CA ALA A 180 22.93 38.65 4.53
C ALA A 180 23.14 39.68 5.66
N THR A 181 24.40 39.94 5.99
CA THR A 181 24.83 41.08 6.82
C THR A 181 24.73 42.35 5.98
N GLY A 182 23.51 42.71 5.61
CA GLY A 182 23.19 44.02 5.06
C GLY A 182 23.09 45.04 6.19
N ASN A 183 24.22 45.59 6.61
CA ASN A 183 24.27 46.87 7.35
C ASN A 183 25.66 47.49 7.19
N THR A 184 25.92 48.05 6.02
CA THR A 184 26.94 49.10 5.85
C THR A 184 26.25 50.44 6.02
N TYR A 185 26.44 51.05 7.19
CA TYR A 185 26.17 52.47 7.44
C TYR A 185 27.02 53.30 6.47
N HIS A 186 26.36 54.06 5.59
CA HIS A 186 27.00 55.18 4.89
C HIS A 186 27.07 56.36 5.86
N HIS A 187 28.28 56.71 6.30
CA HIS A 187 28.54 58.03 6.86
C HIS A 187 28.66 59.03 5.70
N ASP A 188 27.60 59.80 5.47
CA ASP A 188 27.68 61.03 4.69
C ASP A 188 28.20 62.16 5.60
N GLU A 189 29.51 62.36 5.57
CA GLU A 189 30.12 63.64 5.93
C GLU A 189 30.28 64.46 4.65
N ARG A 190 29.45 65.51 4.50
CA ARG A 190 29.79 66.85 3.97
C ARG A 190 28.53 67.62 3.56
N ALA A 191 28.27 68.73 4.23
CA ALA A 191 28.39 70.06 3.61
C ALA A 191 28.00 71.15 4.64
N ALA A 192 29.02 71.88 5.09
CA ALA A 192 28.96 73.33 5.12
C ALA A 192 29.54 73.83 3.79
#